data_AF-A0A4S2N0Z2-F1
#
_entry.id   AF-A0A4S2N0Z2-F1
#
_cell.length_a   1.000
_cell.length_b   1.000
_cell.length_c   1.000
_cell.angle_alpha   90.00
_cell.angle_beta   90.00
_cell.angle_gamma   90.00
#
_symmetry.space_group_name_H-M   'P 1'
#
loop_
_entity.id
_entity.type
_entity.pdbx_description
1 polymer ?
#
loop_
_entity_poly.entity_id
_entity_poly.type
_entity_poly.pdbx_seq_one_letter_code
_entity_poly.pdbx_strand_id
1 'polypeptide(L)'
;MSSNPPPPPPQARRITKPGPPPQAPKPKFTPTQYKSTQRKVQSIIIALPIALVTSWVLYDRLYLGTERKKFEAPAVEGIVRKD
;
A
#
# COMPACT_ATOMS: atom_id res chain seq x y z
N MET A 1 -30.31 58.40 -35.80
CA MET A 1 -30.28 57.56 -34.58
C MET A 1 -29.37 56.37 -34.82
N SER A 2 -28.22 56.28 -34.14
CA SER A 2 -27.26 55.17 -34.27
C SER A 2 -27.45 54.23 -33.07
N SER A 3 -27.97 53.03 -33.31
CA SER A 3 -28.20 52.03 -32.27
C SER A 3 -26.93 51.22 -32.02
N ASN A 4 -26.32 51.41 -30.85
CA ASN A 4 -25.28 50.51 -30.38
C ASN A 4 -25.90 49.14 -30.02
N PRO A 5 -25.32 48.00 -30.44
CA PRO A 5 -25.81 46.69 -30.01
C PRO A 5 -25.55 46.48 -28.51
N PRO A 6 -26.40 45.71 -27.81
CA PRO A 6 -26.20 45.43 -26.40
C PRO A 6 -24.89 44.67 -26.16
N PRO A 7 -24.21 44.91 -25.01
CA PRO A 7 -22.97 44.20 -24.69
C PRO A 7 -23.22 42.69 -24.55
N PRO A 8 -22.26 41.84 -24.94
CA PRO A 8 -22.37 40.40 -24.77
C PRO A 8 -22.48 40.04 -23.27
N PRO A 9 -23.18 38.94 -22.93
CA PRO A 9 -23.30 38.50 -21.54
C PRO A 9 -21.92 38.18 -20.94
N PRO A 10 -21.73 38.37 -19.62
CA PRO A 10 -20.48 38.01 -18.95
C PRO A 10 -20.18 36.53 -19.17
N GLN A 11 -19.12 36.23 -19.92
CA GLN A 11 -18.64 34.86 -20.05
C GLN A 11 -18.13 34.43 -18.67
N ALA A 12 -18.80 33.47 -18.04
CA ALA A 12 -18.28 32.83 -16.84
C ALA A 12 -16.90 32.26 -17.20
N ARG A 13 -15.84 32.83 -16.62
CA ARG A 13 -14.46 32.41 -16.83
C ARG A 13 -14.39 30.92 -16.49
N ARG A 14 -14.37 30.05 -17.50
CA ARG A 14 -14.17 28.62 -17.30
C ARG A 14 -12.75 28.49 -16.74
N ILE A 15 -12.64 28.30 -15.42
CA ILE A 15 -11.38 27.93 -14.78
C ILE A 15 -11.08 26.52 -15.31
N THR A 16 -10.32 26.44 -16.39
CA THR A 16 -9.76 25.18 -16.86
C THR A 16 -8.81 24.74 -15.77
N LYS A 17 -9.17 23.67 -15.06
CA LYS A 17 -8.23 22.96 -14.17
C LYS A 17 -6.97 22.67 -15.01
N PRO A 18 -5.76 23.00 -14.54
CA PRO A 18 -4.54 22.64 -15.25
C PRO A 18 -4.56 21.13 -15.50
N GLY A 19 -4.43 20.73 -16.76
CA GLY A 19 -4.30 19.32 -17.11
C GLY A 19 -3.08 18.71 -16.42
N PRO A 20 -3.03 17.38 -16.25
CA PRO A 20 -1.85 16.70 -15.70
C PRO A 20 -0.58 17.13 -16.46
N PRO A 21 0.55 17.36 -15.78
CA PRO A 21 1.79 17.69 -16.46
C PRO A 21 2.14 16.57 -17.46
N PRO A 22 2.69 16.91 -18.64
CA PRO A 22 3.12 15.91 -19.61
C PRO A 22 4.15 14.99 -18.95
N GLN A 23 3.79 13.72 -18.73
CA GLN A 23 4.71 12.73 -18.21
C GLN A 23 5.83 12.54 -19.23
N ALA A 24 7.06 12.86 -18.82
CA ALA A 24 8.24 12.56 -19.62
C ALA A 24 8.21 11.08 -20.05
N PRO A 25 8.48 10.77 -21.33
CA PRO A 25 8.53 9.39 -21.78
C PRO A 25 9.61 8.65 -21.01
N LYS A 26 9.19 7.80 -20.05
CA LYS A 26 10.10 6.90 -19.35
C LYS A 26 10.82 6.06 -20.42
N PRO A 27 12.15 6.00 -20.46
CA PRO A 27 12.86 5.23 -21.47
C PRO A 27 12.43 3.77 -21.34
N LYS A 28 11.67 3.27 -22.32
CA LYS A 28 11.22 1.89 -22.41
C LYS A 28 12.38 1.03 -22.92
N PHE A 29 13.47 0.98 -22.17
CA PHE A 29 14.66 0.18 -22.48
C PHE A 29 14.73 -1.05 -21.59
N THR A 30 13.69 -1.88 -21.66
CA THR A 30 13.78 -3.26 -21.16
C THR A 30 13.06 -4.15 -22.16
N PRO A 31 13.69 -5.22 -22.69
CA PRO A 31 12.99 -6.18 -23.52
C PRO A 31 11.77 -6.68 -22.74
N THR A 32 10.59 -6.67 -23.38
CA THR A 32 9.27 -6.93 -22.76
C THR A 32 9.23 -8.18 -21.86
N GLN A 33 10.11 -9.14 -22.13
CA GLN A 33 10.31 -10.38 -21.37
C GLN A 33 10.86 -10.14 -19.93
N TYR A 34 11.71 -9.12 -19.72
CA TYR A 34 12.35 -8.85 -18.43
C TYR A 34 11.34 -8.46 -17.34
N LYS A 35 10.33 -7.66 -17.69
CA LYS A 35 9.31 -7.19 -16.75
C LYS A 35 8.48 -8.32 -16.15
N SER A 36 8.19 -9.35 -16.95
CA SER A 36 7.38 -10.50 -16.50
C SER A 36 8.17 -11.38 -15.53
N THR A 37 9.44 -11.64 -15.83
CA THR A 37 10.32 -12.42 -14.92
C THR A 37 10.57 -11.68 -13.61
N GLN A 38 10.78 -10.36 -13.66
CA GLN A 38 10.96 -9.55 -12.45
C GLN A 38 9.77 -9.67 -11.48
N ARG A 39 8.53 -9.59 -11.99
CA ARG A 39 7.33 -9.74 -11.15
C ARG A 39 7.26 -11.11 -10.49
N LYS A 40 7.56 -12.17 -11.23
CA LYS A 40 7.58 -13.55 -10.70
C LYS A 40 8.63 -13.70 -9.61
N VAL A 41 9.85 -13.24 -9.87
CA VAL A 41 10.96 -13.30 -8.91
C VAL A 41 10.62 -12.49 -7.65
N GLN A 42 10.08 -11.29 -7.81
CA GLN A 42 9.66 -10.46 -6.69
C GLN A 42 8.55 -11.14 -5.87
N SER A 43 7.55 -11.71 -6.53
CA SER A 43 6.51 -12.50 -5.87
C SER A 43 7.09 -13.68 -5.11
N ILE A 44 8.04 -14.42 -5.69
CA ILE A 44 8.71 -15.55 -5.03
C ILE A 44 9.51 -15.08 -3.82
N ILE A 45 10.30 -14.02 -3.95
CA ILE A 45 11.12 -13.48 -2.85
C ILE A 45 10.24 -13.08 -1.65
N ILE A 46 9.04 -12.55 -1.90
CA ILE A 46 8.11 -12.14 -0.83
C ILE A 46 7.31 -13.33 -0.30
N ALA A 47 6.83 -14.22 -1.17
CA ALA A 47 5.99 -15.34 -0.80
C ALA A 47 6.75 -16.48 -0.11
N LEU A 48 8.00 -16.74 -0.53
CA LEU A 48 8.83 -17.81 0.00
C LEU A 48 9.05 -17.71 1.53
N PRO A 49 9.50 -16.58 2.10
CA PRO A 49 9.71 -16.49 3.56
C PRO A 49 8.40 -16.64 4.34
N ILE A 50 7.30 -16.08 3.84
CA ILE A 50 5.98 -16.23 4.48
C ILE A 50 5.55 -17.70 4.48
N ALA A 51 5.71 -18.39 3.35
CA ALA A 51 5.35 -19.80 3.23
C ALA A 51 6.21 -20.70 4.13
N LEU A 52 7.52 -20.44 4.24
CA LEU A 52 8.41 -21.20 5.12
C LEU A 52 8.03 -21.03 6.60
N VAL A 53 7.84 -19.79 7.05
CA VAL A 53 7.49 -19.52 8.46
C VAL A 53 6.11 -20.07 8.79
N THR A 54 5.12 -19.87 7.92
CA THR A 54 3.77 -20.39 8.15
C THR A 54 3.72 -21.91 8.11
N SER A 55 4.45 -22.55 7.19
CA SER A 55 4.59 -24.01 7.15
C SER A 55 5.20 -24.55 8.45
N TRP A 56 6.25 -23.91 8.99
CA TRP A 56 6.83 -24.31 10.26
C TRP A 56 5.87 -24.13 11.43
N VAL A 57 5.18 -22.98 11.53
CA VAL A 57 4.19 -22.75 12.60
C VAL A 57 3.05 -23.76 12.51
N LEU A 58 2.57 -24.08 11.30
CA LEU A 58 1.54 -25.11 11.14
C LEU A 58 2.06 -26.48 11.57
N TYR A 59 3.32 -26.83 11.23
CA TYR A 59 3.93 -28.07 11.67
C TYR A 59 4.04 -28.15 13.20
N ASP A 60 4.52 -27.08 13.84
CA ASP A 60 4.63 -26.98 15.31
C ASP A 60 3.25 -27.17 15.99
N ARG A 61 2.21 -26.55 15.45
CA ARG A 61 0.85 -26.63 16.00
C ARG A 61 0.14 -27.94 15.70
N LEU A 62 0.19 -28.40 14.45
CA LEU A 62 -0.59 -29.54 13.97
C LEU A 62 0.07 -30.87 14.29
N TYR A 63 1.41 -30.92 14.25
CA TYR A 63 2.16 -32.16 14.44
C TYR A 63 2.80 -32.26 15.82
N LEU A 64 3.42 -31.18 16.32
CA LEU A 64 4.05 -31.17 17.66
C LEU A 64 3.05 -30.94 18.80
N GLY A 65 1.83 -30.47 18.49
CA GLY A 65 0.76 -30.27 19.48
C GLY A 65 1.10 -29.20 20.52
N THR A 66 2.00 -28.27 20.22
CA THR A 66 2.36 -27.20 21.15
C THR A 66 1.17 -26.27 21.35
N GLU A 67 0.65 -26.20 22.58
CA GLU A 67 -0.44 -25.28 22.93
C GLU A 67 0.00 -23.82 22.79
N ARG A 68 -0.95 -22.89 22.57
CA ARG A 68 -0.62 -21.46 22.47
C ARG A 68 -0.07 -21.02 23.81
N LYS A 69 1.23 -20.65 23.84
CA LYS A 69 1.84 -20.00 25.00
C LYS A 69 0.94 -18.82 25.37
N LYS A 70 0.23 -18.97 26.49
CA LYS A 70 -0.63 -17.93 27.02
C LYS A 70 0.28 -16.81 27.47
N PHE A 71 -0.05 -15.60 27.06
CA PHE A 71 0.68 -14.41 27.49
C PHE A 71 0.33 -14.22 28.97
N GLU A 72 1.19 -14.67 29.87
CA GLU A 72 1.06 -14.33 31.28
C GLU A 72 1.29 -12.83 31.39
N ALA A 73 0.25 -12.09 31.81
CA ALA A 73 0.38 -10.68 32.10
C ALA A 73 1.48 -10.51 33.15
N PRO A 74 2.37 -9.51 33.00
CA PRO A 74 3.40 -9.28 34.00
C PRO A 74 2.71 -9.06 35.34
N ALA A 75 3.07 -9.87 36.34
CA ALA A 75 2.66 -9.65 37.70
C ALA A 75 3.09 -8.21 38.04
N VAL A 76 2.12 -7.32 38.19
CA VAL A 76 2.31 -5.98 38.77
C VAL A 76 2.55 -6.21 40.27
N GLU A 77 3.75 -6.70 40.57
CA GLU A 77 4.27 -6.91 41.91
C GLU A 77 4.83 -5.57 42.37
N GLY A 78 4.02 -4.81 43.09
CA GLY A 78 4.54 -3.68 43.86
C GLY A 78 3.62 -2.49 43.99
N ILE A 79 2.45 -2.66 44.64
CA ILE A 79 1.91 -1.62 45.53
C ILE A 79 1.18 -2.30 46.70
N VAL A 80 1.92 -2.93 47.62
CA VAL A 80 1.44 -3.14 48.98
C VAL A 80 1.80 -1.87 49.75
N ARG A 81 0.84 -0.95 49.88
CA ARG A 81 0.96 0.13 50.86
C ARG A 81 0.78 -0.52 52.22
N LYS A 82 1.80 -0.39 53.07
CA LYS A 82 1.73 -0.75 54.48
C LYS A 82 1.39 0.52 55.24
N ASP A 83 0.12 0.63 55.60
CA ASP A 83 -0.44 1.51 56.63
C ASP A 83 0.17 1.23 58.02
#